data_AF-A0A7C5BIX0-F1
#
_entry.id   AF-A0A7C5BIX0-F1
#
_cell.length_a   1.000
_cell.length_b   1.000
_cell.length_c   1.000
_cell.angle_alpha   90.00
_cell.angle_beta   90.00
_cell.angle_gamma   90.00
#
_symmetry.space_group_name_H-M   'P 1'
#
loop_
_entity.id
_entity.type
_entity.pdbx_description
1 polymer ?
#
loop_
_entity_poly.entity_id
_entity_poly.type
_entity_poly.pdbx_seq_one_letter_code
_entity_poly.pdbx_strand_id
1 'polypeptide(L)'
;MDKGVEIAFQLSGQTGDSELVKAMADIVGNEFRDELDIQWRIFHVTLGEEKYFRILYAGPHVGKLHPHNDKRIRERFDELSHQSYDQVIHEYQQLVKHGKIVTQKIHEIKEEYDLWEDRFWAYF
;
A
#
# COMPACT_ATOMS: atom_id res chain seq x y z
N MET A 1 -1.74 -10.28 -16.74
CA MET A 1 -1.75 -8.95 -16.10
C MET A 1 -0.31 -8.54 -15.96
N ASP A 2 0.10 -7.43 -16.60
CA ASP A 2 1.39 -6.83 -16.26
C ASP A 2 1.30 -6.32 -14.83
N LYS A 3 2.28 -6.71 -14.01
CA LYS A 3 2.35 -6.37 -12.58
C LYS A 3 2.32 -4.84 -12.43
N GLY A 4 1.50 -4.33 -11.52
CA GLY A 4 1.41 -2.90 -11.21
C GLY A 4 2.53 -2.44 -10.27
N VAL A 5 2.23 -1.52 -9.36
CA VAL A 5 3.21 -0.99 -8.40
C VAL A 5 3.19 -1.81 -7.12
N GLU A 6 4.34 -2.36 -6.74
CA GLU A 6 4.58 -2.94 -5.43
C GLU A 6 5.41 -1.99 -4.57
N ILE A 7 4.95 -1.76 -3.34
CA ILE A 7 5.66 -1.03 -2.29
C ILE A 7 5.85 -1.98 -1.10
N ALA A 8 7.10 -2.24 -0.75
CA ALA A 8 7.47 -2.98 0.45
C ALA A 8 7.85 -2.00 1.54
N PHE A 9 7.29 -2.17 2.74
CA PHE A 9 7.53 -1.31 3.89
C PHE A 9 7.87 -2.16 5.11
N GLN A 10 9.08 -1.98 5.65
CA GLN A 10 9.54 -2.72 6.83
C GLN A 10 9.28 -1.89 8.08
N LEU A 11 8.71 -2.52 9.11
CA LEU A 11 8.46 -1.86 10.38
C LEU A 11 9.74 -1.79 11.21
N SER A 12 9.97 -0.65 11.87
CA SER A 12 11.08 -0.50 12.82
C SER A 12 10.75 -1.01 14.23
N GLY A 13 9.60 -1.68 14.39
CA GLY A 13 9.18 -2.32 15.65
C GLY A 13 8.37 -1.40 16.58
N GLN A 14 7.78 -0.32 16.07
CA GLN A 14 6.95 0.58 16.89
C GLN A 14 5.47 0.16 16.87
N THR A 15 4.77 0.49 17.96
CA THR A 15 3.33 0.24 18.08
C THR A 15 2.59 1.31 17.28
N GLY A 16 1.71 0.94 16.33
CA GLY A 16 0.96 1.88 15.47
C GLY A 16 1.32 1.82 13.99
N ASP A 17 2.40 1.13 13.67
CA ASP A 17 2.95 1.00 12.33
C ASP A 17 1.95 0.43 11.29
N SER A 18 1.06 -0.49 11.70
CA SER A 18 0.02 -1.04 10.83
C SER A 18 -1.05 -0.02 10.44
N GLU A 19 -1.41 0.87 11.36
CA GLU A 19 -2.41 1.91 11.12
C GLU A 19 -1.83 2.96 10.17
N LEU A 20 -0.57 3.34 10.38
CA LEU A 20 0.16 4.25 9.50
C LEU A 20 0.24 3.71 8.07
N VAL A 21 0.71 2.46 7.90
CA VAL A 21 0.82 1.83 6.58
C VAL A 21 -0.53 1.78 5.88
N LYS A 22 -1.59 1.43 6.62
CA LYS A 22 -2.95 1.41 6.09
C LYS A 22 -3.40 2.80 5.66
N ALA A 23 -3.18 3.81 6.50
CA ALA A 23 -3.54 5.19 6.21
C ALA A 23 -2.83 5.70 4.96
N MET A 24 -1.51 5.51 4.86
CA MET A 24 -0.73 5.87 3.67
C MET A 24 -1.25 5.16 2.43
N ALA A 25 -1.47 3.85 2.51
CA ALA A 25 -1.94 3.06 1.38
C ALA A 25 -3.33 3.50 0.89
N ASP A 26 -4.25 3.76 1.82
CA ASP A 26 -5.60 4.22 1.50
C ASP A 26 -5.59 5.66 0.95
N ILE A 27 -4.77 6.57 1.48
CA ILE A 27 -4.63 7.94 0.93
C ILE A 27 -4.16 7.86 -0.53
N VAL A 28 -3.01 7.24 -0.77
CA VAL A 28 -2.42 7.12 -2.12
C VAL A 28 -3.37 6.38 -3.05
N GLY A 29 -3.93 5.27 -2.58
CA GLY A 29 -4.88 4.47 -3.35
C GLY A 29 -6.07 5.29 -3.85
N ASN A 30 -6.68 6.09 -2.98
CA ASN A 30 -7.82 6.91 -3.38
C ASN A 30 -7.44 8.11 -4.24
N GLU A 31 -6.30 8.77 -3.99
CA GLU A 31 -5.83 9.87 -4.82
C GLU A 31 -5.68 9.45 -6.29
N PHE A 32 -5.10 8.27 -6.52
CA PHE A 32 -4.86 7.77 -7.87
C PHE A 32 -6.00 6.90 -8.41
N ARG A 33 -6.98 6.50 -7.60
CA ARG A 33 -8.12 5.67 -8.03
C ARG A 33 -8.89 6.34 -9.16
N ASP A 34 -9.27 7.59 -8.96
CA ASP A 34 -10.12 8.31 -9.91
C ASP A 34 -9.32 8.75 -11.15
N GLU A 35 -8.00 8.96 -11.00
CA GLU A 35 -7.12 9.40 -12.10
C GLU A 35 -6.66 8.23 -12.99
N LEU A 36 -6.29 7.10 -12.39
CA LEU A 36 -5.57 6.01 -13.06
C LEU A 36 -6.35 4.68 -13.09
N ASP A 37 -7.58 4.67 -12.56
CA ASP A 37 -8.41 3.48 -12.40
C ASP A 37 -7.68 2.36 -11.64
N ILE A 38 -7.05 2.73 -10.52
CA ILE A 38 -6.29 1.78 -9.70
C ILE A 38 -7.14 1.17 -8.57
N GLN A 39 -6.80 -0.07 -8.27
CA GLN A 39 -7.20 -0.80 -7.09
C GLN A 39 -5.95 -1.11 -6.27
N TRP A 40 -6.09 -1.20 -4.96
CA TRP A 40 -4.96 -1.54 -4.10
C TRP A 40 -5.32 -2.55 -3.03
N ARG A 41 -4.30 -3.28 -2.58
CA ARG A 41 -4.40 -4.26 -1.51
C ARG A 41 -3.21 -4.12 -0.57
N ILE A 42 -3.47 -4.33 0.71
CA ILE A 42 -2.48 -4.20 1.78
C ILE A 42 -2.29 -5.58 2.38
N PHE A 43 -1.04 -6.03 2.44
CA PHE A 43 -0.65 -7.32 2.98
C PHE A 43 0.29 -7.10 4.16
N HIS A 44 -0.02 -7.74 5.28
CA HIS A 44 0.88 -7.87 6.42
C HIS A 44 1.54 -9.24 6.33
N VAL A 45 2.81 -9.27 5.96
CA VAL A 45 3.55 -10.50 5.71
C VAL A 45 4.44 -10.80 6.91
N THR A 46 4.33 -12.01 7.43
CA THR A 46 5.23 -12.55 8.46
C THR A 46 6.11 -13.62 7.83
N LEU A 47 7.43 -13.40 7.85
CA LEU A 47 8.44 -14.33 7.35
C LEU A 47 9.41 -14.65 8.50
N GLY A 48 9.27 -15.84 9.08
CA GLY A 48 10.01 -16.20 10.30
C GLY A 48 9.67 -15.25 11.46
N GLU A 49 10.67 -14.52 11.96
CA GLU A 49 10.52 -13.51 13.02
C GLU A 49 10.29 -12.10 12.47
N GLU A 50 10.49 -11.89 11.17
CA GLU A 50 10.34 -10.58 10.54
C GLU A 50 8.91 -10.32 10.11
N LYS A 51 8.47 -9.08 10.29
CA LYS A 51 7.17 -8.58 9.84
C LYS A 51 7.37 -7.39 8.94
N TYR A 52 6.76 -7.44 7.77
CA TYR A 52 6.78 -6.34 6.82
C TYR A 52 5.43 -6.22 6.14
N PHE A 53 5.17 -5.06 5.56
CA PHE A 53 3.99 -4.81 4.77
C PHE A 53 4.34 -4.80 3.29
N ARG A 54 3.44 -5.35 2.48
CA ARG A 54 3.44 -5.19 1.04
C ARG A 54 2.15 -4.54 0.61
N ILE A 55 2.27 -3.52 -0.20
CA ILE A 55 1.13 -2.79 -0.75
C ILE A 55 1.23 -2.93 -2.26
N LEU A 56 0.16 -3.42 -2.86
CA LEU A 56 0.08 -3.61 -4.29
C LEU A 56 -0.96 -2.65 -4.86
N TYR A 57 -0.58 -1.86 -5.85
CA TYR A 57 -1.47 -1.03 -6.66
C TYR A 57 -1.56 -1.61 -8.06
N ALA A 58 -2.76 -1.93 -8.52
CA ALA A 58 -3.05 -2.56 -9.79
C ALA A 58 -4.04 -1.70 -10.59
N GLY A 59 -3.85 -1.59 -11.90
CA GLY A 59 -4.77 -0.83 -12.76
C GLY A 59 -4.30 -0.84 -14.21
N PRO A 60 -5.15 -0.44 -15.16
CA PRO A 60 -4.82 -0.44 -16.58
C PRO A 60 -3.73 0.57 -16.96
N HIS A 61 -3.54 1.61 -16.13
CA HIS A 61 -2.60 2.71 -16.38
C HIS A 61 -1.39 2.71 -15.46
N VAL A 62 -1.06 1.56 -14.86
CA VAL A 62 0.12 1.34 -14.01
C VAL A 62 0.85 0.07 -14.42
N GLY A 63 2.12 -0.04 -14.06
CA GLY A 63 3.02 -1.14 -14.42
C GLY A 63 3.99 -0.77 -15.54
N LYS A 64 4.64 -1.79 -16.11
CA LYS A 64 5.77 -1.63 -17.06
C LYS A 64 5.53 -0.71 -18.25
N LEU A 65 4.28 -0.60 -18.71
CA LEU A 65 3.89 0.24 -19.84
C LEU A 65 3.69 1.72 -19.44
N HIS A 66 3.54 2.01 -18.15
CA HIS A 66 3.28 3.34 -17.60
C HIS A 66 4.26 3.70 -16.46
N PRO A 67 5.59 3.67 -16.70
CA PRO A 67 6.59 3.87 -15.64
C PRO A 67 6.52 5.24 -14.96
N HIS A 68 5.97 6.25 -15.64
CA HIS A 68 5.75 7.58 -15.06
C HIS A 68 4.72 7.55 -13.93
N ASN A 69 3.62 6.79 -14.10
CA ASN A 69 2.58 6.65 -13.09
C ASN A 69 3.06 5.82 -11.91
N ASP A 70 3.84 4.77 -12.18
CA ASP A 70 4.49 3.98 -11.13
C ASP A 70 5.39 4.84 -10.24
N LYS A 71 6.15 5.74 -10.88
CA LYS A 71 7.00 6.68 -10.17
C LYS A 71 6.18 7.64 -9.31
N ARG A 72 5.09 8.20 -9.83
CA ARG A 72 4.20 9.10 -9.06
C ARG A 72 3.61 8.44 -7.82
N ILE A 73 3.14 7.19 -7.94
CA ILE A 73 2.60 6.43 -6.81
C ILE A 73 3.68 6.21 -5.75
N ARG A 74 4.89 5.84 -6.15
CA ARG A 74 6.02 5.65 -5.22
C ARG A 74 6.46 6.95 -4.56
N GLU A 75 6.59 8.03 -5.32
CA GLU A 75 6.97 9.35 -4.79
C GLU A 75 5.95 9.85 -3.78
N ARG A 76 4.65 9.73 -4.09
CA ARG A 76 3.59 10.13 -3.17
C ARG A 76 3.60 9.31 -1.88
N PHE A 77 3.84 8.01 -1.97
CA PHE A 77 3.97 7.15 -0.80
C PHE A 77 5.21 7.52 0.03
N ASP A 78 6.33 7.80 -0.62
CA ASP A 78 7.57 8.23 0.02
C ASP A 78 7.40 9.58 0.74
N GLU A 79 6.71 10.54 0.12
CA GLU A 79 6.36 11.83 0.75
C GLU A 79 5.59 11.63 2.07
N LEU A 80 4.57 10.77 2.07
CA LEU A 80 3.79 10.45 3.28
C LEU A 80 4.64 9.75 4.34
N SER A 81 5.59 8.90 3.92
CA SER A 81 6.48 8.21 4.86
C SER A 81 7.44 9.14 5.61
N HIS A 82 7.73 10.32 5.04
CA HIS A 82 8.55 11.36 5.67
C HIS A 82 7.73 12.29 6.59
N GLN A 83 6.40 12.23 6.54
CA GLN A 83 5.54 13.00 7.45
C GLN A 83 5.48 12.37 8.84
N SER A 84 5.06 13.14 9.84
CA SER A 84 4.86 12.58 11.18
C SER A 84 3.63 11.68 11.21
N TYR A 85 3.66 10.66 12.07
CA TYR A 85 2.53 9.76 12.31
C TYR A 85 1.20 10.52 12.49
N ASP A 86 1.20 11.53 13.37
CA ASP A 86 0.01 12.31 13.70
C ASP A 86 -0.55 13.06 12.48
N GLN A 87 0.31 13.52 11.58
CA GLN A 87 -0.12 14.22 10.36
C GLN A 87 -0.86 13.27 9.41
N VAL A 88 -0.25 12.12 9.11
CA VAL A 88 -0.81 11.13 8.19
C VAL A 88 -2.13 10.57 8.73
N ILE A 89 -2.17 10.24 10.03
CA ILE A 89 -3.39 9.73 10.66
C ILE A 89 -4.48 10.79 10.72
N HIS A 90 -4.15 12.04 11.01
CA HIS A 90 -5.12 13.12 11.00
C HIS A 90 -5.74 13.30 9.60
N GLU A 91 -4.92 13.36 8.56
CA GLU A 91 -5.37 13.46 7.17
C GLU A 91 -6.29 12.30 6.80
N TYR A 92 -5.85 11.07 7.08
CA TYR A 92 -6.64 9.86 6.83
C TYR A 92 -7.99 9.90 7.56
N GLN A 93 -8.01 10.25 8.86
CA GLN A 93 -9.25 10.33 9.63
C GLN A 93 -10.20 11.41 9.09
N GLN A 94 -9.68 12.56 8.65
CA GLN A 94 -10.50 13.58 7.99
C GLN A 94 -11.11 13.01 6.70
N LEU A 95 -10.32 12.36 5.86
CA LEU A 95 -10.79 11.77 4.62
C LEU A 95 -11.86 10.69 4.84
N VAL A 96 -11.68 9.81 5.83
CA VAL A 96 -12.68 8.81 6.24
C VAL A 96 -13.96 9.50 6.70
N LYS A 97 -13.86 10.50 7.58
CA LYS A 97 -15.02 11.20 8.16
C LYS A 97 -15.87 11.88 7.11
N HIS A 98 -15.25 12.41 6.05
CA HIS A 98 -15.95 13.05 4.94
C HIS A 98 -16.46 12.06 3.89
N GLY A 99 -16.24 10.75 4.08
CA GLY A 99 -16.62 9.71 3.11
C GLY A 99 -15.91 9.84 1.77
N LYS A 100 -14.73 10.47 1.75
CA LYS A 100 -13.97 10.76 0.53
C LYS A 100 -13.03 9.64 0.11
N ILE A 101 -12.85 8.63 0.96
CA ILE A 101 -11.95 7.52 0.68
C ILE A 101 -12.61 6.17 0.93
N VAL A 102 -12.26 5.20 0.08
CA VAL A 102 -12.49 3.78 0.33
C VAL A 102 -11.33 3.24 1.16
N THR A 103 -11.66 2.47 2.18
CA THR A 103 -10.65 1.87 3.06
C THR A 103 -10.46 0.40 2.73
N GLN A 104 -9.22 -0.05 2.65
CA GLN A 104 -8.92 -1.46 2.44
C GLN A 104 -8.65 -2.17 3.76
N LYS A 105 -8.96 -3.47 3.78
CA LYS A 105 -8.57 -4.35 4.89
C LYS A 105 -7.13 -4.81 4.70
N ILE A 106 -6.43 -5.00 5.81
CA ILE A 106 -5.10 -5.62 5.79
C ILE A 106 -5.31 -7.13 5.70
N HIS A 107 -4.69 -7.75 4.71
CA HIS A 107 -4.62 -9.20 4.56
C HIS A 107 -3.38 -9.74 5.26
N GLU A 108 -3.56 -10.59 6.26
CA GLU A 108 -2.45 -11.24 6.94
C GLU A 108 -1.98 -12.47 6.16
N ILE A 109 -0.70 -12.53 5.83
CA ILE A 109 -0.07 -13.64 5.13
C ILE A 109 1.11 -14.14 5.97
N LYS A 110 1.10 -15.43 6.30
CA LYS A 110 2.24 -16.12 6.91
C LYS A 110 2.96 -16.87 5.81
N GLU A 111 4.18 -16.45 5.50
CA GLU A 111 5.05 -17.16 4.55
C GLU A 111 5.99 -18.09 5.33
N GLU A 112 5.85 -19.39 5.11
CA GLU A 112 6.84 -20.38 5.53
C GLU A 112 7.83 -20.59 4.39
N TYR A 113 8.94 -19.83 4.35
CA TYR A 113 10.14 -20.05 3.51
C TYR A 113 9.99 -20.60 2.07
N ASP A 114 8.84 -20.45 1.41
CA ASP A 114 8.62 -20.93 0.04
C ASP A 114 8.88 -19.76 -0.93
N LEU A 115 10.16 -19.65 -1.28
CA LEU A 115 10.83 -18.49 -1.85
C LEU A 115 10.44 -18.03 -3.27
N TRP A 116 9.42 -18.58 -3.96
CA TRP A 116 9.35 -18.42 -5.42
C TRP A 116 7.97 -18.29 -6.09
N GLU A 117 6.89 -17.94 -5.39
CA GLU A 117 5.64 -17.58 -6.08
C GLU A 117 5.16 -16.19 -5.71
N ASP A 118 4.94 -15.37 -6.75
CA ASP A 118 4.36 -14.02 -6.71
C ASP A 118 2.86 -14.09 -6.35
N ARG A 119 2.52 -14.72 -5.22
CA ARG A 119 1.16 -15.07 -4.80
C ARG A 119 0.31 -13.85 -4.46
N PHE A 120 0.92 -12.72 -4.16
CA PHE A 120 0.19 -11.49 -3.78
C PHE A 120 -0.67 -10.95 -4.93
N TRP A 121 -0.19 -11.03 -6.17
CA TRP A 121 -0.96 -10.60 -7.35
C TRP A 121 -2.13 -11.54 -7.67
N ALA A 122 -2.11 -12.80 -7.21
CA ALA A 122 -3.22 -13.73 -7.39
C ALA A 122 -4.47 -13.34 -6.59
N TYR A 123 -4.33 -12.41 -5.64
CA TYR A 123 -5.48 -11.90 -4.89
C TYR A 123 -6.29 -10.87 -5.68
N PHE A 124 -5.75 -10.26 -6.74
CA PHE A 124 -6.46 -9.24 -7.54
C PHE A 124 -7.53 -9.82 -8.47
#